data_AF-A0A7C0ZDM3-F1
#
_entry.id   AF-A0A7C0ZDM3-F1
#
_cell.length_a   1.000
_cell.length_b   1.000
_cell.length_c   1.000
_cell.angle_alpha   90.00
_cell.angle_beta   90.00
_cell.angle_gamma   90.00
#
_symmetry.space_group_name_H-M   'P 1'
#
loop_
_entity.id
_entity.type
_entity.pdbx_description
1 polymer ?
#
loop_
_entity_poly.entity_id
_entity_poly.type
_entity_poly.pdbx_seq_one_letter_code
_entity_poly.pdbx_strand_id
1 'polypeptide(L)'
;MTILGLIMKGRVYSFETQNPLTILAFFSDLGNGLFYLLTRWLGWGVGNLKMSTFEYGTAYIAGAGLLNYLVALDAYDIARGKKK
;
A
#
# COMPACT_ATOMS: atom_id res chain seq x y z
N MET A 1 -7.40 1.31 5.82
CA MET A 1 -7.71 1.76 4.44
C MET A 1 -7.45 0.66 3.41
N THR A 2 -6.42 -0.16 3.58
CA THR A 2 -6.04 -1.27 2.69
C THR A 2 -7.17 -2.28 2.41
N ILE A 3 -7.94 -2.68 3.43
CA ILE A 3 -9.07 -3.62 3.27
C ILE A 3 -10.14 -3.06 2.31
N LEU A 4 -10.49 -1.78 2.45
CA LEU A 4 -11.45 -1.11 1.56
C LEU A 4 -10.92 -1.06 0.13
N GLY A 5 -9.63 -0.75 -0.05
CA GLY A 5 -9.01 -0.76 -1.36
C GLY A 5 -9.01 -2.14 -2.03
N LEU A 6 -8.86 -3.22 -1.25
CA LEU A 6 -8.98 -4.59 -1.75
C LEU A 6 -10.42 -4.96 -2.14
N ILE A 7 -11.41 -4.55 -1.36
CA ILE A 7 -12.84 -4.71 -1.70
C ILE A 7 -13.16 -4.01 -3.01
N MET A 8 -12.62 -2.80 -3.20
CA MET A 8 -12.75 -1.99 -4.43
C MET A 8 -11.96 -2.54 -5.63
N LYS A 9 -11.35 -3.73 -5.48
CA LYS A 9 -10.53 -4.42 -6.48
C LYS A 9 -9.29 -3.64 -6.92
N GLY A 10 -8.74 -2.80 -6.04
CA GLY A 10 -7.49 -2.08 -6.27
C GLY A 10 -6.31 -3.01 -6.58
N ARG A 11 -5.31 -2.49 -7.29
CA ARG A 11 -4.07 -3.21 -7.61
C ARG A 11 -3.10 -3.09 -6.44
N VAL A 12 -2.50 -4.22 -6.07
CA VAL A 12 -1.29 -4.24 -5.24
C VAL A 12 -0.12 -4.43 -6.20
N TYR A 13 0.79 -3.46 -6.26
CA TYR A 13 1.90 -3.49 -7.17
C TYR A 13 2.94 -4.50 -6.72
N SER A 14 3.44 -5.28 -7.68
CA SER A 14 4.62 -6.13 -7.50
C SER A 14 5.86 -5.35 -7.90
N PHE A 15 7.04 -5.89 -7.57
CA PHE A 15 8.30 -5.31 -8.00
C PHE A 15 8.43 -5.42 -9.53
N GLU A 16 8.11 -4.33 -10.23
CA GLU A 16 8.21 -4.20 -11.68
C GLU A 16 9.09 -2.97 -12.00
N THR A 17 10.19 -3.19 -12.71
CA THR A 17 11.20 -2.14 -13.01
C THR A 17 10.90 -1.36 -14.29
N GLN A 18 9.81 -1.68 -15.00
CA GLN A 18 9.51 -1.10 -16.30
C GLN A 18 9.06 0.37 -16.22
N ASN A 19 8.49 0.78 -15.08
CA ASN A 19 8.00 2.14 -14.88
C ASN A 19 8.41 2.67 -13.49
N PRO A 20 9.07 3.83 -13.40
CA PRO A 20 9.45 4.44 -12.12
C PRO A 20 8.27 4.65 -11.16
N LEU A 21 7.08 4.99 -11.68
CA LEU A 21 5.88 5.14 -10.84
C LEU A 21 5.46 3.82 -10.19
N THR A 22 5.65 2.71 -10.89
CA THR A 22 5.32 1.37 -10.36
C THR A 22 6.27 0.96 -9.24
N ILE A 23 7.54 1.37 -9.32
CA ILE A 23 8.50 1.17 -8.24
C ILE A 23 8.07 1.97 -7.00
N LEU A 24 7.66 3.22 -7.17
CA LEU A 24 7.20 4.07 -6.06
C LEU A 24 5.91 3.54 -5.43
N ALA A 25 4.99 3.04 -6.26
CA ALA A 25 3.76 2.40 -5.80
C ALA A 25 4.06 1.09 -5.05
N PHE A 26 5.02 0.30 -5.52
CA PHE A 26 5.50 -0.88 -4.81
C PHE A 26 6.06 -0.54 -3.43
N PHE A 27 6.90 0.51 -3.33
CA PHE A 27 7.39 0.97 -2.02
C PHE A 27 6.25 1.42 -1.12
N SER A 28 5.24 2.11 -1.67
CA SER A 28 4.05 2.49 -0.91
C SER A 28 3.33 1.24 -0.38
N ASP A 29 3.13 0.23 -1.23
CA ASP A 29 2.43 -1.01 -0.88
C ASP A 29 3.20 -1.85 0.15
N LEU A 30 4.54 -1.83 0.13
CA LEU A 30 5.37 -2.43 1.18
C LEU A 30 5.07 -1.87 2.58
N GLY A 31 4.66 -0.61 2.68
CA GLY A 31 4.23 0.01 3.94
C GLY A 31 2.98 -0.63 4.55
N ASN A 32 2.21 -1.40 3.78
CA ASN A 32 1.10 -2.20 4.30
C ASN A 32 1.56 -3.47 5.04
N GLY A 33 2.85 -3.84 4.92
CA GLY A 33 3.49 -4.91 5.70
C GLY A 33 2.75 -6.25 5.59
N LEU A 34 2.10 -6.65 6.68
CA LEU A 34 1.40 -7.93 6.78
C LEU A 34 0.26 -8.07 5.75
N PHE A 35 -0.44 -6.97 5.44
CA PHE A 35 -1.48 -6.99 4.40
C PHE A 35 -0.91 -7.23 3.00
N TYR A 36 0.27 -6.69 2.70
CA TYR A 36 0.95 -6.93 1.43
C TYR A 36 1.31 -8.42 1.27
N LEU A 37 1.85 -9.03 2.34
CA LEU A 37 2.17 -10.46 2.36
C LEU A 37 0.91 -11.32 2.18
N LEU A 38 -0.18 -11.00 2.89
CA LEU A 38 -1.45 -11.73 2.75
C LEU A 38 -2.01 -11.63 1.34
N THR A 39 -2.00 -10.44 0.74
CA THR A 39 -2.46 -10.27 -0.65
C THR A 39 -1.62 -11.07 -1.63
N ARG A 40 -0.30 -11.15 -1.39
CA ARG A 40 0.61 -11.93 -2.23
C ARG A 40 0.38 -13.43 -2.11
N TRP A 41 0.10 -13.92 -0.89
CA TRP A 41 -0.13 -15.33 -0.62
C TRP A 41 -1.49 -15.82 -1.15
N LEU A 42 -2.54 -14.99 -1.00
CA LEU A 42 -3.89 -15.31 -1.43
C LEU A 42 -4.14 -15.01 -2.93
N GLY A 43 -3.15 -14.45 -3.63
CA GLY A 43 -3.31 -13.99 -5.02
C GLY A 43 -4.33 -12.86 -5.16
N TRP A 44 -4.59 -12.10 -4.10
CA TRP A 44 -5.48 -10.95 -4.10
C TRP A 44 -4.74 -9.69 -4.55
N GLY A 45 -5.44 -8.72 -5.13
CA GLY A 45 -4.81 -7.48 -5.60
C GLY A 45 -4.24 -7.53 -7.02
N VAL A 46 -4.62 -8.52 -7.85
CA VAL A 46 -4.33 -8.55 -9.29
C VAL A 46 -4.84 -7.28 -10.01
N GLY A 47 -5.83 -6.61 -9.41
CA GLY A 47 -6.46 -5.42 -9.94
C GLY A 47 -7.51 -5.76 -10.99
N ASN A 48 -8.65 -5.07 -10.97
CA ASN A 48 -9.64 -5.18 -12.03
C ASN A 48 -9.89 -3.83 -12.69
N LEU A 49 -9.15 -3.56 -13.77
CA LEU A 49 -9.24 -2.32 -14.56
C LEU A 49 -10.64 -2.05 -15.13
N LYS A 50 -11.53 -3.05 -15.21
CA LYS A 50 -12.89 -2.87 -15.72
C LYS A 50 -13.85 -2.22 -14.70
N MET A 51 -13.45 -2.12 -13.44
CA MET A 51 -14.30 -1.60 -12.37
C MET A 51 -13.99 -0.13 -12.11
N SER A 52 -14.99 0.75 -12.09
CA SER A 52 -14.79 2.20 -11.88
C SER A 52 -14.15 2.52 -10.51
N THR A 53 -14.31 1.64 -9.51
CA THR A 53 -13.71 1.80 -8.18
C THR A 53 -12.22 1.42 -8.13
N PHE A 54 -11.65 0.87 -9.21
CA PHE A 54 -10.30 0.34 -9.26
C PHE A 54 -9.22 1.38 -8.92
N GLU A 55 -9.30 2.55 -9.55
CA GLU A 55 -8.31 3.61 -9.39
C GLU A 55 -8.32 4.15 -7.96
N TYR A 56 -9.52 4.35 -7.41
CA TYR A 56 -9.71 4.71 -6.01
C TYR A 56 -9.17 3.62 -5.08
N GLY A 57 -9.51 2.35 -5.32
CA GLY A 57 -9.03 1.25 -4.49
C GLY A 57 -7.51 1.16 -4.45
N THR A 58 -6.86 1.36 -5.60
CA THR A 58 -5.39 1.39 -5.73
C THR A 58 -4.80 2.57 -4.95
N ALA A 59 -5.39 3.76 -5.06
CA ALA A 59 -4.96 4.93 -4.29
C ALA A 59 -5.13 4.74 -2.77
N TYR A 60 -6.21 4.08 -2.33
CA TYR A 60 -6.45 3.75 -0.93
C TYR A 60 -5.41 2.79 -0.37
N ILE A 61 -4.99 1.78 -1.14
CA ILE A 61 -3.93 0.83 -0.74
C ILE A 61 -2.58 1.55 -0.61
N ALA A 62 -2.21 2.35 -1.62
CA ALA A 62 -0.97 3.10 -1.61
C ALA A 62 -0.94 4.13 -0.45
N GLY A 63 -2.03 4.88 -0.26
CA GLY A 63 -2.16 5.85 0.82
C GLY A 63 -2.09 5.21 2.21
N ALA A 64 -2.69 4.03 2.38
CA ALA A 64 -2.59 3.28 3.64
C ALA A 64 -1.14 2.91 3.98
N GLY A 65 -0.37 2.47 2.98
CA GLY A 65 1.03 2.10 3.18
C GLY A 65 1.92 3.29 3.50
N LEU A 66 1.73 4.42 2.81
CA LEU A 66 2.45 5.67 3.13
C LEU A 66 2.09 6.20 4.54
N LEU A 67 0.82 6.14 4.94
CA LEU A 67 0.41 6.52 6.30
C LEU A 67 1.04 5.62 7.36
N ASN A 68 1.11 4.31 7.12
CA ASN A 68 1.80 3.40 8.03
C ASN A 68 3.29 3.76 8.19
N TYR A 69 3.96 4.19 7.11
CA TYR A 69 5.34 4.68 7.21
C TYR A 69 5.43 5.96 8.06
N LEU A 70 4.52 6.91 7.86
CA LEU A 70 4.50 8.13 8.67
C LEU A 70 4.28 7.82 10.14
N VAL A 71 3.36 6.91 10.47
CA VAL A 71 3.13 6.44 11.85
C VAL A 71 4.36 5.73 12.41
N ALA A 72 5.02 4.88 11.62
CA ALA A 72 6.23 4.19 12.05
C ALA A 72 7.39 5.17 12.32
N LEU A 73 7.54 6.20 11.46
CA LEU A 73 8.52 7.26 11.65
C LEU A 73 8.20 8.13 12.88
N ASP A 74 6.94 8.46 13.08
CA ASP A 74 6.49 9.24 14.26
C ASP A 74 6.73 8.45 15.55
N ALA A 75 6.38 7.16 15.58
CA ALA A 75 6.69 6.26 16.70
C ALA A 75 8.19 6.14 16.97
N TYR A 76 9.02 6.11 15.91
CA TYR A 76 10.47 6.12 16.03
C TYR A 76 11.01 7.45 16.58
N ASP A 77 10.46 8.58 16.17
CA ASP A 77 10.82 9.90 16.68
C ASP A 77 10.43 10.08 18.16
N ILE A 78 9.26 9.54 18.57
CA ILE A 78 8.84 9.46 19.97
C ILE A 78 9.81 8.57 20.76
N ALA A 79 10.15 7.40 20.25
CA ALA A 79 11.09 6.48 20.90
C ALA A 79 12.51 7.08 21.05
N ARG A 80 12.93 7.95 20.12
CA ARG A 80 14.19 8.70 20.21
C ARG A 80 14.10 9.95 21.09
N GLY A 81 12.94 10.28 21.64
CA GLY A 81 12.73 11.46 22.48
C GLY A 81 12.81 12.79 21.72
N LYS A 82 12.69 12.77 20.38
CA LYS A 82 12.62 14.00 19.55
C LYS A 82 11.23 14.63 19.57
N LYS A 83 10.22 13.84 19.93
CA LYS A 83 8.81 14.22 20.10
C LYS A 83 8.30 13.61 21.40
N LYS A 84 7.37 14.29 22.08
CA LYS A 84 6.69 13.81 23.29
C LYS A 84 5.28 13.38 22.95
#